data_AF-A0A838QZ65-F1
#
_entry.id   AF-A0A838QZ65-F1
#
_cell.length_a   1.000
_cell.length_b   1.000
_cell.length_c   1.000
_cell.angle_alpha   90.00
_cell.angle_beta   90.00
_cell.angle_gamma   90.00
#
_symmetry.space_group_name_H-M   'P 1'
#
loop_
_entity.id
_entity.type
_entity.pdbx_description
1 polymer ?
#
loop_
_entity_poly.entity_id
_entity_poly.type
_entity_poly.pdbx_seq_one_letter_code
_entity_poly.pdbx_strand_id
1 'polypeptide(L)'
;MNEGMVFIEHEAAAIAESHPEFANSPYVDGLSATLVRRVFERAGLDADNVGTDRWNPLSALIQPGDTVVIKPNLVLDVHQGGLGLECLISHVSVIEAILSWAAKASPGKVIVGDAPLQACNFENLLHQSNYDRLVKYAEPLGIDFMISDFRRTVTT
;
A
#
# COMPACT_ATOMS: atom_id res chain seq x y z
N MET A 1 12.66 34.03 21.77
CA MET A 1 11.97 32.81 22.20
C MET A 1 12.03 31.86 21.02
N ASN A 2 12.90 30.87 21.11
CA ASN A 2 13.14 29.88 20.06
C ASN A 2 12.48 28.60 20.59
N GLU A 3 11.25 28.34 20.17
CA GLU A 3 10.59 27.07 20.50
C GLU A 3 11.24 26.00 19.63
N GLY A 4 12.21 25.30 20.23
CA GLY A 4 12.90 24.19 19.61
C GLY A 4 11.88 23.13 19.19
N MET A 5 11.83 22.88 17.88
CA MET A 5 11.13 21.74 17.31
C MET A 5 11.74 20.47 17.91
N VAL A 6 11.00 19.83 18.81
CA VAL A 6 11.37 18.53 19.39
C VAL A 6 11.13 17.49 18.30
N PHE A 7 12.19 17.05 17.64
CA PHE A 7 12.15 15.81 16.88
C PHE A 7 12.03 14.67 17.88
N ILE A 8 10.87 14.02 17.92
CA ILE A 8 10.74 12.74 18.61
C ILE A 8 11.52 11.75 17.76
N GLU A 9 12.77 11.47 18.13
CA GLU A 9 13.48 10.30 17.64
C GLU A 9 12.75 9.07 18.20
N HIS A 10 11.80 8.55 17.42
CA HIS A 10 11.26 7.24 17.67
C HIS A 10 12.34 6.25 17.23
N GLU A 11 13.08 5.67 18.19
CA GLU A 11 13.67 4.36 17.98
C GLU A 11 12.52 3.45 17.52
N ALA A 12 12.51 3.12 16.23
CA ALA A 12 11.71 2.05 15.70
C ALA A 12 12.29 0.76 16.28
N ALA A 13 11.96 0.47 17.54
CA ALA A 13 12.05 -0.88 18.04
C ALA A 13 11.22 -1.71 17.07
N ALA A 14 11.90 -2.51 16.24
CA ALA A 14 11.26 -3.53 15.43
C ALA A 14 10.56 -4.45 16.42
N ILE A 15 9.25 -4.21 16.62
CA ILE A 15 8.42 -5.18 17.29
C ILE A 15 8.29 -6.29 16.25
N ALA A 16 9.14 -7.30 16.38
CA ALA A 16 9.00 -8.53 15.62
C ALA A 16 7.69 -9.17 16.07
N GLU A 17 6.59 -8.78 15.41
CA GLU A 17 5.28 -9.40 15.59
C GLU A 17 5.22 -10.65 14.72
N SER A 18 4.73 -11.75 15.29
CA SER A 18 4.41 -12.91 14.48
C SER A 18 3.20 -12.58 13.61
N HIS A 19 3.29 -12.88 12.32
CA HIS A 19 2.22 -12.72 11.34
C HIS A 19 1.70 -14.09 10.87
N PRO A 20 1.00 -14.86 11.74
CA PRO A 20 0.50 -16.20 11.39
C PRO A 20 -0.41 -16.19 10.15
N GLU A 21 -1.15 -15.11 9.93
CA GLU A 21 -1.95 -14.85 8.73
C GLU A 21 -1.17 -14.97 7.41
N PHE A 22 0.15 -14.80 7.43
CA PHE A 22 1.02 -14.77 6.25
C PHE A 22 2.10 -15.84 6.26
N ALA A 23 2.05 -16.83 7.15
CA ALA A 23 3.08 -17.86 7.32
C ALA A 23 3.46 -18.63 6.02
N ASN A 24 2.53 -18.71 5.06
CA ASN A 24 2.73 -19.39 3.77
C ASN A 24 2.67 -18.45 2.55
N SER A 25 2.87 -17.15 2.76
CA SER A 25 2.79 -16.10 1.73
C SER A 25 4.12 -15.36 1.63
N PRO A 26 4.52 -14.85 0.46
CA PRO A 26 5.72 -14.00 0.29
C PRO A 26 5.57 -12.60 0.91
N TYR A 27 4.89 -12.51 2.04
CA TYR A 27 4.61 -11.28 2.77
C TYR A 27 5.91 -10.58 3.18
N VAL A 28 5.95 -9.28 2.96
CA VAL A 28 7.06 -8.44 3.37
C VAL A 28 6.72 -7.77 4.69
N ASP A 29 7.43 -8.21 5.73
CA ASP A 29 7.38 -7.62 7.06
C ASP A 29 8.02 -6.22 7.09
N GLY A 30 7.59 -5.38 8.02
CA GLY A 30 8.09 -4.02 8.20
C GLY A 30 7.08 -3.09 8.86
N LEU A 31 7.55 -1.92 9.29
CA LEU A 31 6.76 -0.96 10.09
C LEU A 31 5.38 -0.64 9.46
N SER A 32 5.33 -0.37 8.15
CA SER A 32 4.07 -0.07 7.47
C SER A 32 3.10 -1.26 7.52
N ALA A 33 3.61 -2.48 7.35
CA ALA A 33 2.80 -3.69 7.36
C ALA A 33 2.23 -3.97 8.76
N THR A 34 3.06 -3.83 9.81
CA THR A 34 2.62 -3.89 11.22
C THR A 34 1.56 -2.83 11.54
N LEU A 35 1.76 -1.59 11.10
CA LEU A 35 0.81 -0.50 11.38
C LEU A 35 -0.52 -0.69 10.63
N VAL A 36 -0.49 -1.12 9.36
CA VAL A 36 -1.69 -1.45 8.59
C VAL A 36 -2.47 -2.58 9.25
N ARG A 37 -1.78 -3.65 9.69
CA ARG A 37 -2.37 -4.75 10.45
C ARG A 37 -3.11 -4.24 11.69
N ARG A 38 -2.45 -3.41 12.52
CA ARG A 38 -3.06 -2.83 13.73
C ARG A 38 -4.25 -1.92 13.44
N VAL A 39 -4.25 -1.20 12.31
CA VAL A 39 -5.42 -0.43 11.85
C VAL A 39 -6.60 -1.35 11.58
N PHE A 40 -6.39 -2.49 10.90
CA PHE A 40 -7.44 -3.47 10.66
C PHE A 40 -7.96 -4.13 11.94
N GLU A 41 -7.08 -4.49 12.88
CA GLU A 41 -7.49 -5.01 14.20
C GLU A 41 -8.39 -4.01 14.93
N ARG A 42 -7.96 -2.73 14.98
CA ARG A 42 -8.73 -1.66 15.64
C ARG A 42 -10.05 -1.35 14.95
N ALA A 43 -10.13 -1.56 13.64
CA ALA A 43 -11.37 -1.44 12.88
C ALA A 43 -12.35 -2.61 13.14
N GLY A 44 -11.91 -3.68 13.80
CA GLY A 44 -12.75 -4.84 14.13
C GLY A 44 -13.13 -5.69 12.92
N LEU A 45 -12.35 -5.63 11.84
CA LEU A 45 -12.62 -6.41 10.64
C LEU A 45 -12.20 -7.86 10.83
N ASP A 46 -13.13 -8.79 10.58
CA ASP A 46 -12.92 -10.23 10.77
C ASP A 46 -12.45 -10.59 12.20
N ALA A 47 -13.08 -9.97 13.20
CA ALA A 47 -12.67 -10.01 14.60
C ALA A 47 -12.50 -11.43 15.17
N ASP A 48 -13.35 -12.37 14.76
CA ASP A 48 -13.32 -13.76 15.27
C ASP A 48 -12.08 -14.54 14.84
N ASN A 49 -11.38 -14.10 13.79
CA ASN A 49 -10.19 -14.77 13.27
C ASN A 49 -8.89 -14.04 13.62
N VAL A 50 -8.92 -12.86 14.26
CA VAL A 50 -7.71 -12.07 14.58
C VAL A 50 -6.64 -12.93 15.26
N GLY A 51 -5.40 -12.85 14.75
CA GLY A 51 -4.25 -13.60 15.27
C GLY A 51 -4.18 -15.06 14.82
N THR A 52 -5.08 -15.51 13.94
CA THR A 52 -5.04 -16.84 13.31
C THR A 52 -4.55 -16.76 11.87
N ASP A 53 -4.15 -17.91 11.31
CA ASP A 53 -3.79 -18.05 9.89
C ASP A 53 -4.97 -17.78 8.93
N ARG A 54 -6.21 -17.89 9.44
CA ARG A 54 -7.45 -17.62 8.71
C ARG A 54 -7.82 -16.15 8.65
N TRP A 55 -7.22 -15.30 9.49
CA TRP A 55 -7.61 -13.90 9.56
C TRP A 55 -7.40 -13.20 8.22
N ASN A 56 -8.45 -12.59 7.69
CA ASN A 56 -8.32 -11.67 6.56
C ASN A 56 -9.36 -10.54 6.72
N PRO A 57 -8.93 -9.32 7.08
CA PRO A 57 -9.83 -8.20 7.30
C PRO A 57 -10.56 -7.73 6.02
N LEU A 58 -10.10 -8.15 4.83
CA LEU A 58 -10.72 -7.81 3.55
C LEU A 58 -11.60 -8.93 2.98
N SER A 59 -11.71 -10.08 3.65
CA SER A 59 -12.47 -11.25 3.16
C SER A 59 -13.97 -11.02 2.97
N ALA A 60 -14.54 -10.09 3.74
CA ALA A 60 -15.94 -9.68 3.56
C ALA A 60 -16.15 -8.75 2.35
N LEU A 61 -15.06 -8.15 1.83
CA LEU A 61 -15.09 -7.15 0.75
C LEU A 61 -14.60 -7.70 -0.59
N ILE A 62 -13.68 -8.67 -0.56
CA ILE A 62 -13.05 -9.25 -1.75
C ILE A 62 -13.40 -10.73 -1.77
N GLN A 63 -14.12 -11.15 -2.81
CA GLN A 63 -14.39 -12.55 -3.07
C GLN A 63 -13.33 -13.13 -4.03
N PRO A 64 -13.06 -14.45 -3.97
CA PRO A 64 -12.13 -15.08 -4.90
C PRO A 64 -12.54 -14.84 -6.36
N GLY A 65 -11.58 -14.43 -7.19
CA GLY A 65 -11.82 -14.12 -8.60
C GLY A 65 -12.23 -12.66 -8.90
N ASP A 66 -12.47 -11.82 -7.89
CA ASP A 66 -12.80 -10.42 -8.10
C ASP A 66 -11.67 -9.62 -8.77
N THR A 67 -12.04 -8.53 -9.44
CA THR A 67 -11.10 -7.47 -9.84
C THR A 67 -11.11 -6.39 -8.77
N VAL A 68 -9.98 -6.19 -8.11
CA VAL A 68 -9.80 -5.23 -7.02
C VAL A 68 -9.02 -4.03 -7.52
N VAL A 69 -9.51 -2.82 -7.22
CA VAL A 69 -8.76 -1.58 -7.46
C VAL A 69 -8.26 -1.04 -6.13
N ILE A 70 -6.94 -0.89 -6.01
CA ILE A 70 -6.30 -0.20 -4.89
C ILE A 70 -5.95 1.21 -5.35
N LYS A 71 -6.65 2.20 -4.79
CA LYS A 71 -6.47 3.62 -5.15
C LYS A 71 -5.59 4.34 -4.11
N PRO A 72 -4.27 4.46 -4.32
CA PRO A 72 -3.42 5.32 -3.50
C PRO A 72 -3.81 6.80 -3.63
N ASN A 73 -3.11 7.65 -2.88
CA ASN A 73 -2.98 9.06 -3.20
C ASN A 73 -1.76 9.22 -4.12
N LEU A 74 -1.94 9.67 -5.36
CA LEU A 74 -0.87 10.00 -6.30
C LEU A 74 -1.22 11.32 -6.99
N VAL A 75 -0.63 12.42 -6.54
CA VAL A 75 -1.09 13.77 -6.89
C VAL A 75 -0.28 14.40 -8.03
N LEU A 76 1.04 14.53 -7.84
CA LEU A 76 1.98 15.19 -8.75
C LEU A 76 3.37 14.56 -8.61
N ASP A 77 4.15 14.55 -9.69
CA ASP A 77 5.54 14.08 -9.77
C ASP A 77 6.58 15.09 -9.27
N VAL A 78 6.12 16.27 -8.82
CA VAL A 78 6.97 17.32 -8.27
C VAL A 78 6.20 18.13 -7.23
N HIS A 79 6.87 18.42 -6.11
CA HIS A 79 6.38 19.39 -5.15
C HIS A 79 6.72 20.81 -5.61
N GLN A 80 5.71 21.59 -5.98
CA GLN A 80 5.91 22.95 -6.53
C GLN A 80 6.57 23.94 -5.55
N GLY A 81 6.51 23.67 -4.24
CA GLY A 81 7.24 24.42 -3.21
C GLY A 81 8.68 23.95 -2.94
N GLY A 82 9.21 22.98 -3.70
CA GLY A 82 10.61 22.51 -3.58
C GLY A 82 10.90 21.55 -2.42
N LEU A 83 9.88 20.94 -1.81
CA LEU A 83 10.02 19.89 -0.78
C LEU A 83 9.99 18.49 -1.43
N GLY A 84 10.03 17.44 -0.62
CA GLY A 84 9.88 16.07 -1.10
C GLY A 84 8.45 15.71 -1.50
N LEU A 85 8.28 14.49 -2.01
CA LEU A 85 7.00 13.98 -2.53
C LEU A 85 6.06 13.46 -1.43
N GLU A 86 6.46 13.46 -0.17
CA GLU A 86 5.81 12.69 0.92
C GLU A 86 4.35 13.06 1.14
N CYS A 87 3.95 14.31 0.84
CA CYS A 87 2.55 14.74 0.93
C CYS A 87 1.73 14.52 -0.35
N LEU A 88 2.40 14.17 -1.46
CA LEU A 88 1.81 13.97 -2.77
C LEU A 88 1.53 12.50 -3.08
N ILE A 89 2.11 11.59 -2.31
CA ILE A 89 2.01 10.15 -2.51
C ILE A 89 1.56 9.41 -1.26
N SER A 90 0.84 8.31 -1.44
CA SER A 90 0.87 7.22 -0.46
C SER A 90 2.22 6.53 -0.58
N HIS A 91 2.89 6.27 0.54
CA HIS A 91 4.19 5.61 0.48
C HIS A 91 4.03 4.15 -0.01
N VAL A 92 4.93 3.69 -0.89
CA VAL A 92 4.83 2.37 -1.55
C VAL A 92 4.74 1.21 -0.56
N SER A 93 5.40 1.28 0.59
CA SER A 93 5.34 0.24 1.64
C SER A 93 3.96 0.06 2.26
N VAL A 94 3.11 1.11 2.25
CA VAL A 94 1.72 0.99 2.68
C VAL A 94 0.92 0.24 1.61
N ILE A 95 1.19 0.51 0.34
CA ILE A 95 0.51 -0.16 -0.78
C ILE A 95 0.89 -1.64 -0.84
N GLU A 96 2.15 -1.99 -0.60
CA GLU A 96 2.60 -3.37 -0.46
C GLU A 96 1.84 -4.13 0.64
N ALA A 97 1.68 -3.52 1.82
CA ALA A 97 0.94 -4.11 2.91
C ALA A 97 -0.55 -4.35 2.55
N ILE A 98 -1.21 -3.37 1.94
CA ILE A 98 -2.59 -3.50 1.47
C ILE A 98 -2.70 -4.56 0.37
N LEU A 99 -1.74 -4.60 -0.56
CA LEU A 99 -1.70 -5.57 -1.65
C LEU A 99 -1.58 -7.01 -1.12
N SER A 100 -0.77 -7.25 -0.09
CA SER A 100 -0.68 -8.55 0.57
C SER A 100 -2.02 -9.00 1.16
N TRP A 101 -2.74 -8.11 1.86
CA TRP A 101 -4.07 -8.42 2.40
C TRP A 101 -5.09 -8.68 1.29
N ALA A 102 -5.05 -7.90 0.22
CA ALA A 102 -5.92 -8.11 -0.95
C ALA A 102 -5.62 -9.47 -1.60
N ALA A 103 -4.36 -9.80 -1.82
CA ALA A 103 -3.95 -11.08 -2.41
C ALA A 103 -4.36 -12.29 -1.56
N LYS A 104 -4.36 -12.16 -0.22
CA LYS A 104 -4.84 -13.22 0.69
C LYS A 104 -6.32 -13.56 0.49
N ALA A 105 -7.12 -12.66 -0.08
CA ALA A 105 -8.52 -12.93 -0.45
C ALA A 105 -8.67 -13.65 -1.81
N SER A 106 -7.54 -13.94 -2.49
CA SER A 106 -7.47 -14.62 -3.79
C SER A 106 -8.26 -13.93 -4.92
N PRO A 107 -8.09 -12.62 -5.13
CA PRO A 107 -8.71 -11.93 -6.27
C PRO A 107 -8.20 -12.50 -7.59
N GLY A 108 -9.00 -12.37 -8.64
CA GLY A 108 -8.56 -12.72 -10.00
C GLY A 108 -7.59 -11.69 -10.56
N LYS A 109 -7.74 -10.41 -10.16
CA LYS A 109 -6.93 -9.30 -10.64
C LYS A 109 -6.84 -8.18 -9.62
N VAL A 110 -5.68 -7.52 -9.53
CA VAL A 110 -5.49 -6.30 -8.74
C VAL A 110 -4.92 -5.18 -9.62
N ILE A 111 -5.52 -4.00 -9.55
CA ILE A 111 -5.09 -2.79 -10.26
C ILE A 111 -4.72 -1.74 -9.22
N VAL A 112 -3.47 -1.28 -9.22
CA VAL A 112 -3.04 -0.13 -8.41
C VAL A 112 -3.02 1.10 -9.31
N GLY A 113 -3.67 2.18 -8.91
CA GLY A 113 -3.70 3.38 -9.77
C GLY A 113 -4.44 4.55 -9.17
N ASP A 114 -4.23 5.72 -9.76
CA ASP A 114 -4.95 6.94 -9.40
C ASP A 114 -5.17 7.81 -10.64
N ALA A 115 -5.95 8.87 -10.49
CA ALA A 115 -6.07 9.94 -11.48
C ALA A 115 -5.33 11.19 -10.95
N PRO A 116 -4.01 11.30 -11.14
CA PRO A 116 -3.23 12.45 -10.66
C PRO A 116 -3.67 13.76 -11.34
N LEU A 117 -3.14 14.89 -10.89
CA LEU A 117 -3.38 16.17 -11.55
C LEU A 117 -2.92 16.12 -13.02
N GLN A 118 -3.59 16.89 -13.89
CA GLN A 118 -3.36 16.81 -15.32
C GLN A 118 -1.92 17.14 -15.74
N ALA A 119 -1.24 17.98 -14.96
CA ALA A 119 0.16 18.34 -15.17
C ALA A 119 1.16 17.26 -14.72
N CYS A 120 0.71 16.19 -14.04
CA CYS A 120 1.57 15.13 -13.54
C CYS A 120 2.17 14.33 -14.70
N ASN A 121 3.48 14.11 -14.68
CA ASN A 121 4.07 13.01 -15.45
C ASN A 121 3.94 11.72 -14.63
N PHE A 122 3.06 10.80 -15.04
CA PHE A 122 2.75 9.61 -14.25
C PHE A 122 3.92 8.62 -14.20
N GLU A 123 4.60 8.39 -15.31
CA GLU A 123 5.79 7.53 -15.36
C GLU A 123 6.87 8.06 -14.42
N ASN A 124 7.15 9.37 -14.48
CA ASN A 124 8.09 10.02 -13.57
C ASN A 124 7.66 9.91 -12.10
N LEU A 125 6.36 10.06 -11.81
CA LEU A 125 5.81 9.87 -10.47
C LEU A 125 6.09 8.46 -9.95
N LEU A 126 5.81 7.43 -10.75
CA LEU A 126 6.01 6.04 -10.35
C LEU A 126 7.49 5.74 -10.08
N HIS A 127 8.38 6.22 -10.95
CA HIS A 127 9.83 6.08 -10.79
C HIS A 127 10.35 6.74 -9.51
N GLN A 128 10.02 8.01 -9.27
CA GLN A 128 10.50 8.74 -8.09
C GLN A 128 9.92 8.21 -6.77
N SER A 129 8.70 7.66 -6.81
CA SER A 129 8.02 7.10 -5.63
C SER A 129 8.30 5.61 -5.41
N ASN A 130 9.15 5.00 -6.24
CA ASN A 130 9.47 3.57 -6.24
C ASN A 130 8.25 2.65 -6.46
N TYR A 131 7.17 3.13 -7.05
CA TYR A 131 5.96 2.33 -7.29
C TYR A 131 6.18 1.21 -8.30
N ASP A 132 7.14 1.34 -9.22
CA ASP A 132 7.43 0.30 -10.22
C ASP A 132 7.79 -1.04 -9.58
N ARG A 133 8.35 -1.01 -8.37
CA ARG A 133 8.71 -2.22 -7.63
C ARG A 133 7.50 -3.08 -7.25
N LEU A 134 6.28 -2.52 -7.25
CA LEU A 134 5.04 -3.24 -6.96
C LEU A 134 4.81 -4.39 -7.95
N VAL A 135 5.26 -4.24 -9.21
CA VAL A 135 5.15 -5.31 -10.21
C VAL A 135 5.90 -6.55 -9.73
N LYS A 136 7.17 -6.37 -9.34
CA LYS A 136 8.01 -7.44 -8.79
C LYS A 136 7.49 -7.97 -7.45
N TYR A 137 6.94 -7.09 -6.62
CA TYR A 137 6.32 -7.48 -5.35
C TYR A 137 5.10 -8.39 -5.56
N ALA A 138 4.31 -8.15 -6.61
CA ALA A 138 3.10 -8.90 -6.91
C ALA A 138 3.36 -10.28 -7.52
N GLU A 139 4.50 -10.48 -8.21
CA GLU A 139 4.87 -11.75 -8.86
C GLU A 139 4.69 -12.99 -7.97
N PRO A 140 5.27 -13.06 -6.76
CA PRO A 140 5.15 -14.25 -5.92
C PRO A 140 3.76 -14.40 -5.28
N LEU A 141 2.89 -13.39 -5.34
CA LEU A 141 1.51 -13.45 -4.85
C LEU A 141 0.57 -14.19 -5.81
N GLY A 142 1.00 -14.45 -7.06
CA GLY A 142 0.24 -15.25 -8.02
C GLY A 142 -1.06 -14.58 -8.53
N ILE A 143 -1.13 -13.24 -8.47
CA ILE A 143 -2.27 -12.43 -8.92
C ILE A 143 -1.99 -11.76 -10.28
N ASP A 144 -3.01 -11.57 -11.12
CA ASP A 144 -2.91 -10.68 -12.29
C ASP A 144 -2.82 -9.23 -11.79
N PHE A 145 -1.66 -8.59 -11.96
CA PHE A 145 -1.36 -7.29 -11.39
C PHE A 145 -1.02 -6.27 -12.46
N MET A 146 -1.52 -5.04 -12.32
CA MET A 146 -1.04 -3.89 -13.10
C MET A 146 -1.05 -2.59 -12.30
N ILE A 147 -0.23 -1.64 -12.75
CA ILE A 147 -0.31 -0.23 -12.36
C ILE A 147 -0.96 0.56 -13.49
N SER A 148 -1.90 1.46 -13.19
CA SER A 148 -2.67 2.17 -14.22
C SER A 148 -2.90 3.65 -13.89
N ASP A 149 -2.78 4.50 -14.90
CA ASP A 149 -3.19 5.90 -14.87
C ASP A 149 -4.70 5.98 -15.19
N PHE A 150 -5.49 6.48 -14.24
CA PHE A 150 -6.94 6.59 -14.39
C PHE A 150 -7.38 7.89 -15.07
N ARG A 151 -6.45 8.76 -15.47
CA ARG A 151 -6.80 9.97 -16.23
C ARG A 151 -7.36 9.59 -17.59
N ARG A 152 -8.55 10.13 -17.91
CA ARG A 152 -9.21 9.94 -19.21
C ARG A 152 -8.41 10.56 -20.37
N THR A 153 -7.60 11.58 -20.10
CA THR A 153 -6.81 12.29 -21.10
C THR A 153 -5.40 12.39 -20.58
N VAL A 154 -4.44 11.86 -21.33
CA VAL A 154 -3.01 11.99 -21.06
C VAL A 154 -2.43 12.74 -22.25
N THR A 155 -1.76 13.86 -21.99
CA THR A 155 -1.10 14.63 -23.03
C THR A 155 0.33 14.15 -23.12
N THR A 156 0.69 13.53 -24.24
CA THR A 156 2.04 13.08 -24.58
C THR A 156 2.93 14.23 -25.03
#